data_AF-A0A7W0MHH7-F1
#
_entry.id   AF-A0A7W0MHH7-F1
#
_cell.length_a   1.000
_cell.length_b   1.000
_cell.length_c   1.000
_cell.angle_alpha   90.00
_cell.angle_beta   90.00
_cell.angle_gamma   90.00
#
_symmetry.space_group_name_H-M   'P 1'
#
loop_
_entity.id
_entity.type
_entity.pdbx_description
1 polymer ?
#
loop_
_entity_poly.entity_id
_entity_poly.type
_entity_poly.pdbx_seq_one_letter_code
_entity_poly.pdbx_strand_id
1 'polypeptide(L)'
;GKFHLIGIPPAPRGMPQVEVTFDIDANGIVNVSAKDMGTGREQKITITASSGLSKDEIDRMMREAESHAGDDVKKREEIEARNRLDGLHYQVEKTFNENKEKLDGASMSQLETALADAKKALEEGGAERMNNAFNALQTASHKLAEALYQQQGASSGDEQASAAGATGGSQTGGTTTGGTTDDNVIDAEYVDVDENK
;
A
#
# COMPACT_ATOMS: atom_id res chain seq x y z
N GLY A 1 1.56 2.82 -31.29
CA GLY A 1 3.03 2.99 -31.19
C GLY A 1 3.47 2.81 -29.75
N LYS A 2 4.78 2.68 -29.49
CA LYS A 2 5.35 2.73 -28.13
C LYS A 2 6.22 3.97 -28.04
N PHE A 3 6.14 4.70 -26.94
CA PHE A 3 7.01 5.84 -26.64
C PHE A 3 7.56 5.67 -25.23
N HIS A 4 8.73 6.24 -24.96
CA HIS A 4 9.42 6.08 -23.68
C HIS A 4 9.67 7.45 -23.06
N LEU A 5 9.19 7.66 -21.84
CA LEU A 5 9.59 8.79 -21.00
C LEU A 5 10.92 8.41 -20.31
N ILE A 6 12.01 8.99 -20.78
CA ILE A 6 13.36 8.72 -20.25
C ILE A 6 13.80 9.81 -19.26
N GLY A 7 14.74 9.45 -18.38
CA GLY A 7 15.37 10.40 -17.47
C GLY A 7 14.53 10.73 -16.22
N ILE A 8 13.65 9.82 -15.80
CA ILE A 8 13.04 9.85 -14.46
C ILE A 8 14.15 9.53 -13.43
N PRO A 9 14.39 10.38 -12.42
CA PRO A 9 15.37 10.10 -11.38
C PRO A 9 15.06 8.80 -10.64
N PRO A 10 16.09 8.06 -10.14
CA PRO A 10 15.85 6.88 -9.31
C PRO A 10 15.01 7.24 -8.08
N ALA A 11 13.87 6.58 -7.93
CA ALA A 11 12.97 6.76 -6.80
C ALA A 11 12.33 5.42 -6.43
N PRO A 12 11.89 5.25 -5.17
CA PRO A 12 11.06 4.13 -4.76
C PRO A 12 9.84 3.96 -5.68
N ARG A 13 9.43 2.71 -5.91
CA ARG A 13 8.22 2.41 -6.69
C ARG A 13 7.01 3.16 -6.12
N GLY A 14 6.15 3.66 -7.01
CA GLY A 14 4.94 4.41 -6.65
C GLY A 14 5.17 5.88 -6.28
N MET A 15 6.41 6.34 -6.14
CA MET A 15 6.70 7.76 -5.88
C MET A 15 6.71 8.62 -7.16
N PRO A 16 7.31 8.21 -8.29
CA PRO A 16 7.25 8.99 -9.53
C PRO A 16 5.80 9.20 -9.97
N GLN A 17 5.44 10.46 -10.19
CA GLN A 17 4.12 10.84 -10.68
C GLN A 17 4.24 11.19 -12.16
N VAL A 18 3.68 10.35 -13.02
CA VAL A 18 3.67 10.56 -14.47
C VAL A 18 2.25 10.87 -14.91
N GLU A 19 2.07 12.07 -15.45
CA GLU A 19 0.82 12.48 -16.09
C GLU A 19 0.91 12.16 -17.58
N VAL A 20 -0.07 11.41 -18.10
CA VAL A 20 -0.17 11.10 -19.54
C VAL A 20 -1.45 11.73 -20.07
N THR A 21 -1.32 12.60 -21.07
CA THR A 21 -2.45 13.28 -21.72
C THR A 21 -2.58 12.81 -23.16
N PHE A 22 -3.81 12.48 -23.55
CA PHE A 22 -4.18 12.17 -24.91
C PHE A 22 -5.06 13.30 -25.43
N ASP A 23 -4.53 14.08 -26.37
CA ASP A 23 -5.25 15.15 -27.05
C ASP A 23 -5.56 14.73 -28.49
N ILE A 24 -6.83 14.82 -28.89
CA ILE A 24 -7.30 14.42 -30.22
C ILE A 24 -7.89 15.64 -30.88
N ASP A 25 -7.27 16.08 -31.97
CA ASP A 25 -7.73 17.26 -32.69
C ASP A 25 -8.88 16.95 -33.67
N ALA A 26 -9.49 18.00 -34.22
CA ALA A 26 -10.55 17.88 -35.20
C ALA A 26 -10.11 17.24 -36.54
N ASN A 27 -8.80 17.15 -36.78
CA ASN A 27 -8.21 16.50 -37.94
C ASN A 27 -7.92 15.00 -37.69
N GLY A 28 -8.20 14.50 -36.48
CA GLY A 28 -7.91 13.12 -36.07
C GLY A 28 -6.43 12.86 -35.76
N ILE A 29 -5.64 13.90 -35.56
CA ILE A 29 -4.24 13.80 -35.10
C ILE A 29 -4.27 13.63 -33.58
N VAL A 30 -3.62 12.57 -33.10
CA VAL A 30 -3.51 12.29 -31.66
C VAL A 30 -2.16 12.78 -31.16
N ASN A 31 -2.17 13.77 -30.28
CA ASN A 31 -1.01 14.23 -29.53
C ASN A 31 -1.00 13.51 -28.18
N VAL A 32 0.03 12.70 -27.93
CA VAL A 32 0.24 12.04 -26.65
C VAL A 32 1.42 12.72 -25.97
N SER A 33 1.19 13.32 -24.80
CA SER A 33 2.25 13.85 -23.94
C SER A 33 2.34 13.03 -22.66
N ALA A 34 3.55 12.83 -22.17
CA ALA A 34 3.81 12.28 -20.85
C ALA A 34 4.79 13.19 -20.10
N LYS A 35 4.39 13.61 -18.90
CA LYS A 35 5.14 14.54 -18.05
C LYS A 35 5.39 13.91 -16.68
N ASP A 36 6.64 13.92 -16.26
CA ASP A 36 6.99 13.65 -14.87
C ASP A 36 6.71 14.92 -14.05
N MET A 37 5.79 14.83 -13.09
CA MET A 37 5.38 15.96 -12.26
C MET A 37 6.48 16.41 -11.27
N GLY A 38 7.42 15.53 -10.92
CA GLY A 38 8.51 15.86 -9.99
C GLY A 38 9.62 16.68 -10.65
N THR A 39 10.01 16.32 -11.88
CA THR A 39 11.09 17.03 -12.60
C THR A 39 10.59 18.03 -13.64
N GLY A 40 9.30 17.97 -13.99
CA GLY A 40 8.72 18.76 -15.08
C GLY A 40 9.15 18.31 -16.47
N ARG A 41 9.93 17.22 -16.58
CA ARG A 41 10.37 16.67 -17.87
C ARG A 41 9.19 16.10 -18.63
N GLU A 42 9.09 16.45 -19.91
CA GLU A 42 8.01 16.04 -20.80
C GLU A 42 8.59 15.34 -22.04
N GLN A 43 7.86 14.35 -22.54
CA GLN A 43 8.04 13.79 -23.87
C GLN A 43 6.69 13.78 -24.58
N LYS A 44 6.69 14.14 -25.87
CA LYS A 44 5.47 14.16 -26.69
C LYS A 44 5.68 13.41 -28.00
N ILE A 45 4.61 12.77 -28.47
CA ILE A 45 4.54 12.12 -29.76
C ILE A 45 3.24 12.53 -30.45
N THR A 46 3.35 12.83 -31.74
CA THR A 46 2.19 13.13 -32.59
C THR A 46 1.95 11.94 -33.50
N ILE A 47 0.75 11.38 -33.44
CA ILE A 47 0.30 10.27 -34.27
C ILE A 47 -0.64 10.87 -35.31
N THR A 48 -0.14 11.03 -36.52
CA THR A 48 -0.94 11.45 -37.68
C THR A 48 -1.74 10.25 -38.19
N ALA A 49 -3.04 10.45 -38.44
CA ALA A 49 -3.92 9.41 -38.97
C ALA A 49 -3.54 9.02 -40.42
N SER A 50 -2.56 8.14 -40.59
CA SER A 50 -2.16 7.63 -41.91
C SER A 50 -2.72 6.25 -42.23
N SER A 51 -3.31 5.55 -41.25
CA SER A 51 -3.97 4.26 -41.44
C SER A 51 -4.86 3.93 -40.23
N GLY A 52 -6.08 4.45 -40.22
CA GLY A 52 -7.10 4.04 -39.26
C GLY A 52 -7.70 2.67 -39.61
N LEU A 53 -8.56 2.16 -38.73
CA LEU A 53 -9.36 0.97 -39.00
C LEU A 53 -10.48 1.31 -39.99
N SER A 54 -10.76 0.41 -40.93
CA SER A 54 -11.96 0.51 -41.77
C SER A 54 -13.24 0.25 -40.97
N LYS A 55 -14.40 0.66 -41.49
CA LYS A 55 -15.69 0.42 -40.82
C LYS A 55 -15.97 -1.06 -40.57
N ASP A 56 -15.62 -1.91 -41.53
CA ASP A 56 -15.79 -3.36 -41.41
C ASP A 56 -14.87 -3.95 -40.32
N GLU A 57 -13.66 -3.43 -40.16
CA GLU A 57 -12.75 -3.82 -39.08
C GLU A 57 -13.26 -3.35 -37.71
N ILE A 58 -13.81 -2.13 -37.64
CA ILE A 58 -14.42 -1.59 -36.43
C ILE A 58 -15.60 -2.47 -35.99
N ASP A 59 -16.51 -2.80 -36.91
CA ASP A 59 -17.67 -3.66 -36.62
C ASP A 59 -17.25 -5.09 -36.24
N ARG A 60 -16.17 -5.61 -36.85
CA ARG A 60 -15.58 -6.90 -36.46
C ARG A 60 -15.02 -6.84 -35.04
N MET A 61 -14.22 -5.83 -34.71
CA MET A 61 -13.61 -5.68 -33.38
C MET A 61 -14.67 -5.48 -32.29
N MET A 62 -15.77 -4.78 -32.57
CA MET A 62 -16.89 -4.67 -31.64
C MET A 62 -17.51 -6.03 -31.31
N ARG A 63 -17.82 -6.84 -32.35
CA ARG A 63 -18.38 -8.19 -32.13
C ARG A 63 -17.39 -9.12 -31.42
N GLU A 64 -16.12 -9.06 -31.77
CA GLU A 64 -15.06 -9.84 -31.11
C GLU A 64 -14.97 -9.48 -29.62
N ALA A 65 -14.94 -8.17 -29.29
CA ALA A 65 -14.93 -7.70 -27.91
C ALA A 65 -16.15 -8.17 -27.11
N GLU A 66 -17.34 -8.12 -27.69
CA GLU A 66 -18.56 -8.65 -27.04
C GLU A 66 -18.47 -10.17 -26.83
N SER A 67 -17.99 -10.92 -27.82
CA SER A 67 -17.86 -12.37 -27.73
C SER A 67 -16.79 -12.83 -26.72
N HIS A 68 -15.75 -12.02 -26.50
CA HIS A 68 -14.64 -12.31 -25.61
C HIS A 68 -14.72 -11.60 -24.25
N ALA A 69 -15.77 -10.81 -24.00
CA ALA A 69 -15.93 -10.05 -22.76
C ALA A 69 -15.75 -10.90 -21.49
N GLY A 70 -16.24 -12.15 -21.50
CA GLY A 70 -16.09 -13.08 -20.37
C GLY A 70 -14.64 -13.53 -20.15
N ASP A 71 -13.87 -13.74 -21.21
CA ASP A 71 -12.46 -14.14 -21.12
C ASP A 71 -11.59 -12.94 -20.71
N ASP A 72 -11.90 -11.74 -21.21
CA ASP A 72 -11.25 -10.50 -20.82
C ASP A 72 -11.45 -10.17 -19.34
N VAL A 73 -12.64 -10.43 -18.79
CA VAL A 73 -12.91 -10.29 -17.35
C VAL A 73 -12.01 -11.23 -16.54
N LYS A 74 -11.93 -12.51 -16.89
CA LYS A 74 -11.07 -13.47 -16.19
C LYS A 74 -9.59 -13.08 -16.25
N LYS A 75 -9.14 -12.62 -17.42
CA LYS A 75 -7.76 -12.17 -17.60
C LYS A 75 -7.47 -10.90 -16.80
N ARG A 76 -8.43 -9.98 -16.73
CA ARG A 76 -8.34 -8.80 -15.87
C ARG A 76 -8.24 -9.21 -14.40
N GLU A 77 -9.09 -10.10 -13.93
CA GLU A 77 -9.06 -10.61 -12.55
C GLU A 77 -7.72 -11.27 -12.20
N GLU A 78 -7.14 -12.03 -13.12
CA GLU A 78 -5.82 -12.63 -12.94
C GLU A 78 -4.71 -11.58 -12.82
N ILE A 79 -4.71 -10.57 -13.70
CA ILE A 79 -3.74 -9.48 -13.68
C ILE A 79 -3.91 -8.64 -12.40
N GLU A 80 -5.14 -8.34 -11.99
CA GLU A 80 -5.42 -7.63 -10.75
C GLU A 80 -4.96 -8.42 -9.52
N ALA A 81 -5.20 -9.73 -9.49
CA ALA A 81 -4.67 -10.61 -8.42
C ALA A 81 -3.14 -10.59 -8.41
N ARG A 82 -2.49 -10.67 -9.58
CA ARG A 82 -1.03 -10.59 -9.72
C ARG A 82 -0.48 -9.27 -9.20
N ASN A 83 -1.06 -8.15 -9.61
CA ASN A 83 -0.60 -6.81 -9.21
C ASN A 83 -0.79 -6.57 -7.71
N ARG A 84 -1.90 -7.04 -7.12
CA ARG A 84 -2.12 -6.95 -5.68
C ARG A 84 -1.12 -7.78 -4.90
N LEU A 85 -0.89 -9.03 -5.32
CA LEU A 85 0.07 -9.92 -4.67
C LEU A 85 1.52 -9.42 -4.78
N ASP A 86 1.95 -8.97 -5.96
CA ASP A 86 3.28 -8.41 -6.17
C ASP A 86 3.50 -7.12 -5.35
N GLY A 87 2.47 -6.27 -5.32
CA GLY A 87 2.43 -5.08 -4.47
C GLY A 87 2.67 -5.43 -3.01
N LEU A 88 1.87 -6.36 -2.46
CA LEU A 88 1.99 -6.79 -1.07
C LEU A 88 3.33 -7.50 -0.80
N HIS A 89 3.74 -8.43 -1.67
CA HIS A 89 4.99 -9.19 -1.55
C HIS A 89 6.17 -8.27 -1.31
N TYR A 90 6.42 -7.31 -2.20
CA TYR A 90 7.55 -6.40 -2.03
C TYR A 90 7.42 -5.54 -0.78
N GLN A 91 6.22 -5.08 -0.41
CA GLN A 91 6.07 -4.24 0.78
C GLN A 91 6.45 -5.05 2.03
N VAL A 92 5.95 -6.28 2.13
CA VAL A 92 6.22 -7.17 3.26
C VAL A 92 7.69 -7.62 3.25
N GLU A 93 8.24 -7.98 2.09
CA GLU A 93 9.65 -8.36 1.92
C GLU A 93 10.59 -7.23 2.36
N LYS A 94 10.28 -5.98 1.98
CA LYS A 94 11.04 -4.81 2.41
C LYS A 94 11.00 -4.65 3.94
N THR A 95 9.80 -4.62 4.53
CA THR A 95 9.62 -4.47 5.98
C THR A 95 10.28 -5.61 6.76
N PHE A 96 10.20 -6.84 6.23
CA PHE A 96 10.82 -8.02 6.80
C PHE A 96 12.35 -7.88 6.83
N ASN A 97 12.96 -7.53 5.70
CA ASN A 97 14.41 -7.36 5.61
C ASN A 97 14.92 -6.23 6.53
N GLU A 98 14.16 -5.15 6.70
CA GLU A 98 14.50 -4.04 7.60
C GLU A 98 14.38 -4.38 9.09
N ASN A 99 13.59 -5.39 9.45
CA ASN A 99 13.31 -5.73 10.85
C ASN A 99 13.65 -7.18 11.22
N LYS A 100 14.36 -7.91 10.38
CA LYS A 100 14.62 -9.35 10.55
C LYS A 100 15.22 -9.68 11.92
N GLU A 101 16.16 -8.87 12.40
CA GLU A 101 16.85 -9.07 13.68
C GLU A 101 15.95 -8.85 14.91
N LYS A 102 14.81 -8.19 14.73
CA LYS A 102 13.86 -7.86 15.80
C LYS A 102 12.78 -8.93 15.99
N LEU A 103 12.69 -9.89 15.07
CA LEU A 103 11.64 -10.91 15.08
C LEU A 103 12.11 -12.17 15.78
N ASP A 104 11.19 -12.83 16.49
CA ASP A 104 11.42 -14.17 16.99
C ASP A 104 11.50 -15.19 15.84
N GLY A 105 12.17 -16.32 16.09
CA GLY A 105 12.43 -17.33 15.05
C GLY A 105 11.16 -17.96 14.47
N ALA A 106 10.06 -18.03 15.23
CA ALA A 106 8.80 -18.59 14.73
C ALA A 106 8.12 -17.62 13.76
N SER A 107 8.04 -16.33 14.13
CA SER A 107 7.51 -15.27 13.24
C SER A 107 8.35 -15.12 11.97
N MET A 108 9.67 -15.21 12.09
CA MET A 108 10.59 -15.16 10.94
C MET A 108 10.32 -16.29 9.94
N SER A 109 10.25 -17.53 10.43
CA SER A 109 10.00 -18.71 9.58
C SER A 109 8.63 -18.68 8.90
N GLN A 110 7.59 -18.25 9.64
CA GLN A 110 6.24 -18.09 9.07
C GLN A 110 6.22 -17.07 7.93
N LEU A 111 6.92 -15.95 8.09
CA LEU A 111 6.92 -14.89 7.09
C LEU A 111 7.77 -15.24 5.86
N GLU A 112 8.92 -15.89 6.05
CA GLU A 112 9.73 -16.41 4.94
C GLU A 112 8.95 -17.42 4.10
N THR A 113 8.18 -18.31 4.76
CA THR A 113 7.31 -19.26 4.07
C THR A 113 6.23 -18.55 3.27
N ALA A 114 5.53 -17.57 3.87
CA ALA A 114 4.48 -16.82 3.19
C ALA A 114 5.00 -16.00 2.00
N LEU A 115 6.20 -15.40 2.11
CA LEU A 115 6.86 -14.70 1.01
C LEU A 115 7.24 -15.66 -0.12
N ALA A 116 7.79 -16.84 0.20
CA ALA A 116 8.13 -17.86 -0.79
C ALA A 116 6.90 -18.38 -1.53
N ASP A 117 5.80 -18.64 -0.82
CA ASP A 117 4.53 -19.07 -1.41
C ASP A 117 3.92 -17.99 -2.31
N ALA A 118 3.97 -16.73 -1.88
CA ALA A 118 3.54 -15.59 -2.68
C ALA A 118 4.36 -15.47 -3.98
N LYS A 119 5.68 -15.60 -3.90
CA LYS A 119 6.55 -15.59 -5.09
C LYS A 119 6.23 -16.74 -6.03
N LYS A 120 6.05 -17.96 -5.50
CA LYS A 120 5.67 -19.13 -6.30
C LYS A 120 4.32 -18.93 -6.98
N ALA A 121 3.34 -18.36 -6.29
CA ALA A 121 2.03 -18.05 -6.88
C ALA A 121 2.13 -17.02 -8.03
N LEU A 122 3.01 -16.02 -7.93
CA LEU A 122 3.28 -15.06 -9.00
C LEU A 122 3.95 -15.70 -10.23
N GLU A 123 4.76 -16.73 -10.04
CA GLU A 123 5.43 -17.47 -11.12
C GLU A 123 4.49 -18.48 -11.80
N GLU A 124 3.72 -19.24 -11.02
CA GLU A 124 2.82 -20.29 -11.53
C GLU A 124 1.49 -19.75 -12.10
N GLY A 125 1.09 -18.53 -11.71
CA GLY A 125 -0.15 -17.90 -12.16
C GLY A 125 -1.42 -18.51 -11.56
N GLY A 126 -2.57 -18.08 -12.08
CA GLY A 126 -3.90 -18.44 -11.59
C GLY A 126 -4.43 -17.50 -10.51
N ALA A 127 -5.56 -16.85 -10.80
CA ALA A 127 -6.19 -15.85 -9.92
C ALA A 127 -6.48 -16.38 -8.51
N GLU A 128 -7.03 -17.60 -8.39
CA GLU A 128 -7.36 -18.21 -7.10
C GLU A 128 -6.11 -18.46 -6.24
N ARG A 129 -5.05 -19.02 -6.84
CA ARG A 129 -3.77 -19.25 -6.16
C ARG A 129 -3.17 -17.93 -5.67
N MET A 130 -3.16 -16.91 -6.52
CA MET A 130 -2.65 -15.58 -6.15
C MET A 130 -3.49 -14.91 -5.06
N ASN A 131 -4.82 -15.03 -5.09
CA ASN A 131 -5.69 -14.51 -4.03
C ASN A 131 -5.48 -15.24 -2.69
N ASN A 132 -5.31 -16.57 -2.71
CA ASN A 132 -5.03 -17.35 -1.51
C ASN A 132 -3.67 -16.97 -0.90
N ALA A 133 -2.64 -16.86 -1.74
CA ALA A 133 -1.31 -16.43 -1.30
C ALA A 133 -1.33 -14.98 -0.78
N PHE A 134 -2.12 -14.09 -1.39
CA PHE A 134 -2.33 -12.73 -0.91
C PHE A 134 -2.92 -12.72 0.50
N ASN A 135 -4.00 -13.48 0.75
CA ASN A 135 -4.63 -13.56 2.07
C ASN A 135 -3.68 -14.13 3.13
N ALA A 136 -2.90 -15.17 2.79
CA ALA A 136 -1.92 -15.77 3.67
C ALA A 136 -0.80 -14.78 4.03
N LEU A 137 -0.24 -14.11 3.02
CA LEU A 137 0.80 -13.10 3.21
C LEU A 137 0.27 -11.89 4.00
N GLN A 138 -0.95 -11.45 3.73
CA GLN A 138 -1.59 -10.36 4.47
C GLN A 138 -1.72 -10.72 5.94
N THR A 139 -2.20 -11.93 6.26
CA THR A 139 -2.31 -12.42 7.64
C THR A 139 -0.94 -12.47 8.33
N ALA A 140 0.09 -12.97 7.65
CA ALA A 140 1.46 -12.98 8.18
C ALA A 140 2.01 -11.56 8.38
N SER A 141 1.68 -10.62 7.50
CA SER A 141 2.09 -9.21 7.61
C SER A 141 1.44 -8.49 8.80
N HIS A 142 0.20 -8.84 9.14
CA HIS A 142 -0.46 -8.28 10.32
C HIS A 142 0.23 -8.73 11.61
N LYS A 143 0.60 -10.02 11.70
CA LYS A 143 1.39 -10.53 12.84
C LYS A 143 2.76 -9.88 12.95
N LEU A 144 3.41 -9.63 11.80
CA LEU A 144 4.66 -8.87 11.77
C LEU A 144 4.46 -7.47 12.36
N ALA A 145 3.41 -6.76 11.93
CA ALA A 145 3.11 -5.43 12.45
C ALA A 145 2.86 -5.48 13.97
N GLU A 146 2.06 -6.43 14.46
CA GLU A 146 1.80 -6.63 15.89
C GLU A 146 3.09 -6.83 16.69
N ALA A 147 4.00 -7.69 16.22
CA ALA A 147 5.29 -7.93 16.88
C ALA A 147 6.16 -6.67 16.95
N LEU A 148 6.21 -5.89 15.87
CA LEU A 148 6.98 -4.65 15.82
C LEU A 148 6.38 -3.56 16.73
N TYR A 149 5.05 -3.43 16.77
CA TYR A 149 4.37 -2.48 17.66
C TYR A 149 4.58 -2.83 19.14
N GLN A 150 4.50 -4.11 19.52
CA GLN A 150 4.75 -4.55 20.90
C GLN A 150 6.17 -4.23 21.36
N GLN A 151 7.16 -4.40 20.49
CA GLN A 151 8.55 -4.08 20.81
C GLN A 151 8.81 -2.57 20.92
N GLN A 152 8.12 -1.75 20.13
CA GLN A 152 8.25 -0.29 20.17
C GLN A 152 7.52 0.32 21.37
N GLY A 153 6.39 -0.26 21.79
CA GLY A 153 5.70 0.08 23.04
C GLY A 153 6.49 -0.30 24.30
N ALA A 154 7.24 -1.41 24.25
CA ALA A 154 8.13 -1.82 25.33
C ALA A 154 9.40 -0.95 25.45
N SER A 155 9.81 -0.28 24.37
CA SER A 155 11.03 0.55 24.36
C SER A 155 10.81 2.00 24.83
N SER A 156 9.58 2.38 25.20
CA SER A 156 9.24 3.73 25.70
C SER A 156 8.92 3.77 27.20
N GLY A 157 9.13 2.66 27.93
CA GLY A 157 8.79 2.51 29.35
C GLY A 157 9.96 2.55 30.35
N ASP A 158 11.21 2.53 29.90
CA ASP A 158 12.39 2.29 30.75
C ASP A 158 13.37 3.48 30.83
N GLU A 159 12.89 4.73 30.83
CA GLU A 159 13.71 5.92 31.15
C GLU A 159 13.19 6.77 32.33
N GLN A 160 12.43 6.16 33.27
CA GLN A 160 12.17 6.84 34.55
C GLN A 160 12.22 5.90 35.76
N ALA A 161 13.37 5.28 35.99
CA ALA A 161 13.71 4.71 37.30
C ALA A 161 15.23 4.66 37.54
N SER A 162 15.87 5.81 37.81
CA SER A 162 16.99 5.89 38.77
C SER A 162 17.51 7.32 38.94
N ALA A 163 16.91 8.04 39.88
CA ALA A 163 17.61 9.09 40.62
C ALA A 163 17.30 8.92 42.12
N ALA A 164 18.17 8.13 42.75
CA ALA A 164 18.68 8.30 44.11
C ALA A 164 17.67 8.56 45.25
N GLY A 165 17.47 7.53 46.06
CA GLY A 165 17.10 7.71 47.46
C GLY A 165 18.24 8.28 48.31
N ALA A 166 17.81 8.82 49.46
CA ALA A 166 18.53 9.06 50.72
C ALA A 166 19.30 10.38 50.90
N THR A 167 18.63 11.35 51.55
CA THR A 167 18.99 12.10 52.80
C THR A 167 18.00 13.28 52.89
N GLY A 168 17.25 13.59 53.94
CA GLY A 168 17.18 13.20 55.34
C GLY A 168 16.74 14.45 56.12
N GLY A 169 15.68 14.38 56.94
CA GLY A 169 15.45 15.35 58.03
C GLY A 169 14.14 16.16 58.02
N SER A 170 13.16 15.66 58.80
CA SER A 170 12.25 16.36 59.72
C SER A 170 11.65 17.74 59.36
N GLN A 171 10.31 17.81 59.26
CA GLN A 171 9.51 18.41 60.35
C GLN A 171 8.01 18.07 60.24
N THR A 172 7.42 18.09 61.42
CA THR A 172 6.10 17.66 61.89
C THR A 172 4.90 18.52 61.45
N GLY A 173 3.76 17.84 61.20
CA GLY A 173 2.48 18.15 61.85
C GLY A 173 1.40 18.84 61.03
N GLY A 174 0.24 18.18 60.87
CA GLY A 174 -1.03 18.86 60.55
C GLY A 174 -2.07 18.07 59.76
N THR A 175 -2.84 17.24 60.48
CA THR A 175 -4.22 16.75 60.28
C THR A 175 -5.06 17.25 59.08
N THR A 176 -5.68 16.36 58.28
CA THR A 176 -7.14 16.00 58.23
C THR A 176 -7.55 15.28 56.93
N THR A 177 -8.14 14.09 57.11
CA THR A 177 -9.39 13.53 56.52
C THR A 177 -9.61 13.44 54.99
N GLY A 178 -9.71 12.20 54.50
CA GLY A 178 -10.93 11.70 53.83
C GLY A 178 -10.94 11.54 52.30
N GLY A 179 -11.14 10.29 51.84
CA GLY A 179 -12.15 9.98 50.81
C GLY A 179 -11.73 9.83 49.35
N THR A 180 -11.76 8.55 48.91
CA THR A 180 -12.32 8.05 47.63
C THR A 180 -11.51 8.17 46.33
N THR A 181 -11.24 6.99 45.79
CA THR A 181 -11.12 6.57 44.38
C THR A 181 -11.85 7.47 43.38
N ASP A 182 -11.23 7.84 42.26
CA ASP A 182 -11.83 7.57 40.94
C ASP A 182 -10.83 7.62 39.78
N ASP A 183 -11.06 6.70 38.86
CA ASP A 183 -10.43 6.50 37.57
C ASP A 183 -10.76 7.67 36.63
N ASN A 184 -9.74 8.27 36.01
CA ASN A 184 -9.93 9.19 34.89
C ASN A 184 -10.15 8.38 33.60
N VAL A 185 -11.37 7.83 33.44
CA VAL A 185 -11.87 7.40 32.13
C VAL A 185 -12.42 8.64 31.43
N ILE A 186 -11.71 9.08 30.39
CA ILE A 186 -12.17 10.17 29.52
C ILE A 186 -13.04 9.54 28.44
N ASP A 187 -14.35 9.66 28.61
CA ASP A 187 -15.34 9.33 27.57
C ASP A 187 -15.99 10.65 27.16
N ALA A 188 -15.64 11.17 25.99
CA ALA A 188 -16.17 12.43 25.47
C ALA A 188 -16.89 12.19 24.14
N GLU A 189 -18.19 11.90 24.31
CA GLU A 189 -19.36 12.34 23.55
C GLU A 189 -19.21 12.77 22.07
N TYR A 190 -19.81 11.95 21.20
CA TYR A 190 -20.10 12.23 19.80
C TYR A 190 -21.37 13.11 19.71
N VAL A 191 -21.27 14.28 19.07
CA VAL A 191 -22.40 15.16 18.78
C VAL A 191 -22.79 14.95 17.31
N ASP A 192 -23.92 14.28 17.08
CA ASP A 192 -24.60 14.24 15.79
C ASP A 192 -25.05 15.66 15.41
N VAL A 193 -24.59 16.14 14.26
CA VAL A 193 -25.08 17.39 13.68
C VAL A 193 -26.37 17.06 12.93
N ASP A 194 -27.48 17.40 13.56
CA ASP A 194 -28.85 17.24 13.05
C ASP A 194 -29.03 17.73 11.61
N GLU A 195 -29.73 16.89 10.84
CA GLU A 195 -30.50 17.27 9.67
C GLU A 195 -31.37 18.50 9.96
N ASN A 196 -31.32 19.52 9.11
CA ASN A 196 -32.46 20.41 8.90
C ASN A 196 -32.41 21.14 7.55
N LYS A 197 -33.38 20.77 6.71
CA LYS A 197 -33.96 21.43 5.51
C LYS A 197 -33.39 21.12 4.14
#